data_AF-A0A8H4NXU2-F1
#
_entry.id   AF-A0A8H4NXU2-F1
#
_cell.length_a   1.000
_cell.length_b   1.000
_cell.length_c   1.000
_cell.angle_alpha   90.00
_cell.angle_beta   90.00
_cell.angle_gamma   90.00
#
_symmetry.space_group_name_H-M   'P 1'
#
loop_
_entity.id
_entity.type
_entity.pdbx_description
1 polymer ?
#
loop_
_entity_poly.entity_id
_entity_poly.type
_entity_poly.pdbx_seq_one_letter_code
_entity_poly.pdbx_strand_id
1 'polypeptide(L)'
;MNISGWKSQANPCDDIEVTRRLIDLFFVSDLLDAGACDTWRYTEPTTGQVYERSEGIDVTSLDMFKAGAFIFSGAEAIPIFGRFLLKTAGESSDLDVLRLWDVLQTLLIPVWPKDRTVVDNTPIGDVWPLRSGSTSQDVADSIQPFHKLTQWLTHSLMVPFIGKQWIRADSLMTLAEHRNGGLFADMGVLSLTEEALGRGLKASSGDLPLFEADVIVEWRAMTSVLIDKVFAMIQSHLGDGVTLTMAQLLEAGTWRSGREVAAQRRPETKSSPILIKSDGIVF
;
A
#
# COMPACT_ATOMS: atom_id res chain seq x y z
N MET A 1 7.98 20.12 4.12
CA MET A 1 9.23 19.90 3.35
C MET A 1 9.58 21.17 2.58
N ASN A 2 10.76 21.77 2.78
CA ASN A 2 11.14 23.04 2.14
C ASN A 2 11.92 22.78 0.84
N ILE A 3 11.21 22.45 -0.26
CA ILE A 3 11.81 22.26 -1.59
C ILE A 3 12.57 23.52 -2.04
N SER A 4 12.06 24.71 -1.69
CA SER A 4 12.74 25.99 -1.93
C SER A 4 14.13 26.04 -1.28
N GLY A 5 14.32 25.36 -0.15
CA GLY A 5 15.61 25.24 0.52
C GLY A 5 16.66 24.47 -0.28
N TRP A 6 16.28 23.50 -1.11
CA TRP A 6 17.22 22.77 -1.98
C TRP A 6 17.64 23.59 -3.20
N LYS A 7 16.76 24.48 -3.67
CA LYS A 7 17.03 25.41 -4.77
C LYS A 7 17.82 26.64 -4.33
N SER A 8 17.83 26.96 -3.03
CA SER A 8 18.50 28.15 -2.48
C SER A 8 19.87 27.87 -1.84
N GLN A 9 20.42 26.67 -1.98
CA GLN A 9 21.74 26.31 -1.44
C GLN A 9 22.90 26.83 -2.30
N ALA A 10 24.10 26.88 -1.72
CA ALA A 10 25.33 27.34 -2.41
C ALA A 10 25.65 26.53 -3.68
N ASN A 11 25.19 25.29 -3.77
CA ASN A 11 25.14 24.50 -5.00
C ASN A 11 23.67 24.07 -5.24
N PRO A 12 22.89 24.86 -6.01
CA PRO A 12 21.47 24.61 -6.21
C PRO A 12 21.23 23.25 -6.88
N CYS A 13 20.28 22.47 -6.34
CA CYS A 13 19.83 21.27 -7.03
C CYS A 13 19.03 21.66 -8.28
N ASP A 14 19.31 21.03 -9.41
CA ASP A 14 18.47 21.14 -10.59
C ASP A 14 17.12 20.40 -10.37
N ASP A 15 16.16 20.63 -11.28
CA ASP A 15 14.83 20.04 -11.16
C ASP A 15 14.85 18.50 -11.20
N ILE A 16 15.84 17.92 -11.88
CA ILE A 16 16.00 16.47 -11.99
C ILE A 16 16.42 15.91 -10.63
N GLU A 17 17.43 16.49 -9.99
CA GLU A 17 17.92 16.08 -8.69
C GLU A 17 16.87 16.30 -7.59
N VAL A 18 16.11 17.40 -7.64
CA VAL A 18 14.96 17.62 -6.75
C VAL A 18 13.93 16.50 -6.91
N THR A 19 13.58 16.16 -8.14
CA THR A 19 12.60 15.08 -8.43
C THR A 19 13.09 13.74 -7.91
N ARG A 20 14.38 13.41 -8.09
CA ARG A 20 14.97 12.16 -7.59
C ARG A 20 14.92 12.06 -6.07
N ARG A 21 15.21 13.15 -5.36
CA ARG A 21 15.15 13.18 -3.91
C ARG A 21 13.73 13.02 -3.38
N LEU A 22 12.74 13.59 -4.08
CA LEU A 22 11.34 13.38 -3.74
C LEU A 22 10.94 11.92 -3.92
N ILE A 23 11.27 11.32 -5.07
CA ILE A 23 10.99 9.90 -5.34
C ILE A 23 11.58 8.99 -4.25
N ASP A 24 12.86 9.16 -3.92
CA ASP A 24 13.52 8.32 -2.92
C ASP A 24 12.93 8.54 -1.52
N LEU A 25 12.56 9.77 -1.16
CA LEU A 25 11.88 10.05 0.10
C LEU A 25 10.54 9.32 0.19
N PHE A 26 9.67 9.44 -0.82
CA PHE A 26 8.38 8.75 -0.85
C PHE A 26 8.56 7.24 -0.77
N PHE A 27 9.48 6.68 -1.57
CA PHE A 27 9.79 5.26 -1.55
C PHE A 27 10.21 4.76 -0.16
N VAL A 28 11.11 5.47 0.52
CA VAL A 28 11.57 5.10 1.86
C VAL A 28 10.45 5.27 2.89
N SER A 29 9.69 6.38 2.84
CA SER A 29 8.59 6.63 3.77
C SER A 29 7.52 5.54 3.69
N ASP A 30 7.02 5.24 2.48
CA ASP A 30 5.96 4.24 2.29
C ASP A 30 6.41 2.84 2.73
N LEU A 31 7.67 2.45 2.44
CA LEU A 31 8.19 1.15 2.86
C LEU A 31 8.38 1.05 4.38
N LEU A 32 8.76 2.14 5.04
CA LEU A 32 8.89 2.17 6.49
C LEU A 32 7.51 2.26 7.18
N ASP A 33 6.52 2.89 6.55
CA ASP A 33 5.15 2.96 7.05
C ASP A 33 4.40 1.62 6.98
N ALA A 34 4.87 0.69 6.14
CA ALA A 34 4.30 -0.66 6.01
C ALA A 34 4.25 -1.47 7.33
N GLY A 35 4.84 -0.97 8.43
CA GLY A 35 4.80 -1.60 9.76
C GLY A 35 4.67 -0.62 10.95
N ALA A 36 4.16 0.59 10.77
CA ALA A 36 4.07 1.57 11.86
C ALA A 36 3.16 1.09 13.02
N CYS A 37 3.76 0.75 14.17
CA CYS A 37 3.00 0.41 15.38
C CYS A 37 2.70 1.66 16.24
N ASP A 38 1.77 1.52 17.17
CA ASP A 38 1.33 2.57 18.10
C ASP A 38 2.14 2.64 19.39
N THR A 39 3.19 1.82 19.51
CA THR A 39 4.03 1.74 20.71
C THR A 39 5.04 2.88 20.80
N TRP A 40 5.52 3.40 19.66
CA TRP A 40 6.66 4.30 19.60
C TRP A 40 6.26 5.73 19.20
N ARG A 41 7.03 6.70 19.70
CA ARG A 41 6.88 8.13 19.43
C ARG A 41 8.20 8.71 18.95
N TYR A 42 8.14 9.62 18.00
CA TYR A 42 9.29 10.42 17.56
C TYR A 42 9.15 11.86 18.06
N THR A 43 10.20 12.42 18.63
CA THR A 43 10.25 13.84 18.99
C THR A 43 11.17 14.55 18.00
N GLU A 44 10.60 15.42 17.16
CA GLU A 44 11.35 16.17 16.15
C GLU A 44 12.35 17.11 16.84
N PRO A 45 13.67 16.99 16.56
CA PRO A 45 14.69 17.76 17.29
C PRO A 45 14.57 19.28 17.12
N THR A 46 14.01 19.75 16.00
CA THR A 46 13.97 21.19 15.67
C THR A 46 12.81 21.92 16.35
N THR A 47 11.62 21.32 16.36
CA THR A 47 10.40 21.95 16.89
C THR A 47 10.02 21.43 18.28
N GLY A 48 10.55 20.27 18.69
CA GLY A 48 10.13 19.55 19.88
C GLY A 48 8.76 18.89 19.75
N GLN A 49 8.15 18.90 18.56
CA GLN A 49 6.85 18.25 18.33
C GLN A 49 6.97 16.73 18.42
N VAL A 50 5.96 16.10 19.01
CA VAL A 50 5.90 14.66 19.19
C VAL A 50 4.90 14.09 18.20
N TYR A 51 5.38 13.13 17.41
CA TYR A 51 4.64 12.42 16.38
C TYR A 51 4.56 10.94 16.73
N GLU A 52 3.46 10.28 16.37
CA GLU A 52 3.22 8.86 16.68
C GLU A 52 2.90 8.09 15.39
N ARG A 53 3.00 6.75 15.43
CA ARG A 53 2.59 5.86 14.33
C ARG A 53 3.27 6.21 13.00
N SER A 54 2.51 6.22 11.91
CA SER A 54 2.95 6.50 10.55
C SER A 54 3.59 7.90 10.44
N GLU A 55 2.98 8.91 11.04
CA GLU A 55 3.47 10.28 11.00
C GLU A 55 4.84 10.42 11.70
N GLY A 56 5.05 9.71 12.81
CA GLY A 56 6.36 9.64 13.47
C GLY A 56 7.43 9.02 12.59
N ILE A 57 7.09 7.96 11.85
CA ILE A 57 7.99 7.31 10.89
C ILE A 57 8.28 8.24 9.71
N ASP A 58 7.29 8.93 9.17
CA ASP A 58 7.46 9.87 8.05
C ASP A 58 8.40 11.01 8.43
N VAL A 59 8.19 11.64 9.59
CA VAL A 59 9.03 12.75 10.07
C VAL A 59 10.46 12.25 10.36
N THR A 60 10.60 11.07 10.98
CA THR A 60 11.93 10.46 11.22
C THR A 60 12.64 10.14 9.92
N SER A 61 11.94 9.55 8.94
CA SER A 61 12.48 9.18 7.64
C SER A 61 12.94 10.41 6.88
N LEU A 62 12.16 11.49 6.95
CA LEU A 62 12.54 12.79 6.39
C LEU A 62 13.80 13.36 7.07
N ASP A 63 13.92 13.28 8.39
CA ASP A 63 15.09 13.77 9.10
C ASP A 63 16.34 12.93 8.84
N MET A 64 16.20 11.60 8.79
CA MET A 64 17.25 10.68 8.34
C MET A 64 17.67 10.97 6.89
N PHE A 65 16.71 11.25 6.01
CA PHE A 65 16.97 11.62 4.62
C PHE A 65 17.74 12.94 4.52
N LYS A 66 17.31 13.99 5.24
CA LYS A 66 18.03 15.27 5.32
C LYS A 66 19.44 15.10 5.88
N ALA A 67 19.63 14.17 6.83
CA ALA A 67 20.94 13.86 7.40
C ALA A 67 21.82 13.00 6.47
N GLY A 68 21.32 12.59 5.31
CA GLY A 68 22.06 11.78 4.35
C GLY A 68 22.19 10.31 4.75
N ALA A 69 21.37 9.82 5.68
CA ALA A 69 21.44 8.44 6.18
C ALA A 69 21.16 7.37 5.10
N PHE A 70 20.44 7.74 4.04
CA PHE A 70 20.14 6.86 2.91
C PHE A 70 21.10 7.06 1.71
N ILE A 71 22.18 7.82 1.89
CA ILE A 71 23.19 8.05 0.87
C ILE A 71 24.31 7.01 1.05
N PHE A 72 24.57 6.20 0.03
CA PHE A 72 25.69 5.26 0.04
C PHE A 72 27.03 6.05 -0.03
N SER A 73 27.98 5.77 0.87
CA SER A 73 29.27 6.47 0.86
C SER A 73 30.14 6.02 -0.31
N GLY A 74 30.38 6.93 -1.25
CA GLY A 74 31.24 6.76 -2.43
C GLY A 74 31.14 8.00 -3.32
N ALA A 75 32.04 8.16 -4.31
CA ALA A 75 32.08 9.33 -5.19
C ALA A 75 30.79 9.58 -6.02
N GLU A 76 29.83 8.67 -5.96
CA GLU A 76 28.47 8.77 -6.49
C GLU A 76 27.45 8.61 -5.35
N ALA A 77 27.34 9.61 -4.47
CA ALA A 77 26.22 9.78 -3.54
C ALA A 77 24.94 10.07 -4.34
N ILE A 78 24.25 9.02 -4.82
CA ILE A 78 23.19 9.16 -5.82
C ILE A 78 21.91 8.39 -5.40
N PRO A 79 20.71 9.02 -5.49
CA PRO A 79 19.41 8.36 -5.35
C PRO A 79 19.24 7.16 -6.30
N ILE A 80 19.14 5.93 -5.79
CA ILE A 80 19.21 4.69 -6.61
C ILE A 80 17.95 4.52 -7.47
N PHE A 81 16.78 4.72 -6.87
CA PHE A 81 15.50 4.46 -7.52
C PHE A 81 15.19 5.55 -8.57
N GLY A 82 15.40 6.82 -8.23
CA GLY A 82 15.32 7.92 -9.21
C GLY A 82 16.26 7.73 -10.43
N ARG A 83 17.44 7.11 -10.27
CA ARG A 83 18.33 6.81 -11.42
C ARG A 83 17.74 5.74 -12.33
N PHE A 84 17.17 4.70 -11.71
CA PHE A 84 16.61 3.57 -12.44
C PHE A 84 15.45 4.03 -13.30
N LEU A 85 14.55 4.86 -12.76
CA LEU A 85 13.44 5.46 -13.51
C LEU A 85 13.92 6.32 -14.70
N LEU A 86 14.99 7.10 -14.54
CA LEU A 86 15.56 7.87 -15.66
C LEU A 86 16.20 6.98 -16.74
N LYS A 87 16.81 5.85 -16.35
CA LYS A 87 17.38 4.88 -17.31
C LYS A 87 16.30 4.16 -18.11
N THR A 88 15.09 4.02 -17.57
CA THR A 88 13.95 3.35 -18.21
C THR A 88 12.96 4.34 -18.84
N ALA A 89 13.22 5.64 -18.76
CA ALA A 89 12.38 6.68 -19.34
C ALA A 89 12.34 6.56 -20.87
N GLY A 90 11.13 6.66 -21.45
CA GLY A 90 10.93 6.72 -22.90
C GLY A 90 11.09 8.14 -23.44
N GLU A 91 10.88 8.31 -24.75
CA GLU A 91 10.92 9.62 -25.41
C GLU A 91 9.65 10.48 -25.13
N SER A 92 8.58 9.87 -24.61
CA SER A 92 7.34 10.58 -24.28
C SER A 92 7.48 11.39 -22.99
N SER A 93 6.84 12.57 -22.97
CA SER A 93 6.67 13.37 -21.75
C SER A 93 5.57 12.86 -20.83
N ASP A 94 4.74 11.92 -21.30
CA ASP A 94 3.66 11.30 -20.52
C ASP A 94 4.21 10.24 -19.58
N LEU A 95 3.68 10.22 -18.37
CA LEU A 95 4.07 9.25 -17.36
C LEU A 95 3.18 8.01 -17.47
N ASP A 96 3.78 6.83 -17.53
CA ASP A 96 3.08 5.59 -17.82
C ASP A 96 3.05 4.68 -16.58
N VAL A 97 1.84 4.47 -16.05
CA VAL A 97 1.66 3.71 -14.81
C VAL A 97 2.12 2.27 -14.96
N LEU A 98 1.94 1.63 -16.13
CA LEU A 98 2.39 0.25 -16.31
C LEU A 98 3.93 0.14 -16.33
N ARG A 99 4.64 1.16 -16.82
CA ARG A 99 6.11 1.18 -16.74
C ARG A 99 6.58 1.35 -15.30
N LEU A 100 5.95 2.24 -14.53
CA LEU A 100 6.24 2.40 -13.11
C LEU A 100 5.98 1.09 -12.36
N TRP A 101 4.86 0.44 -12.65
CA TRP A 101 4.49 -0.86 -12.10
C TRP A 101 5.54 -1.93 -12.37
N ASP A 102 5.96 -2.12 -13.63
CA ASP A 102 6.96 -3.10 -14.02
C ASP A 102 8.30 -2.88 -13.30
N VAL A 103 8.71 -1.61 -13.19
CA VAL A 103 9.89 -1.18 -12.45
C VAL A 103 9.77 -1.57 -10.97
N LEU A 104 8.65 -1.25 -10.32
CA LEU A 104 8.44 -1.54 -8.91
C LEU A 104 8.37 -3.04 -8.63
N GLN A 105 7.66 -3.81 -9.46
CA GLN A 105 7.59 -5.27 -9.33
C GLN A 105 8.98 -5.90 -9.50
N THR A 106 9.75 -5.47 -10.50
CA THR A 106 11.12 -5.97 -10.72
C THR A 106 12.01 -5.75 -9.49
N LEU A 107 11.88 -4.59 -8.83
CA LEU A 107 12.71 -4.25 -7.68
C LEU A 107 12.23 -4.88 -6.37
N LEU A 108 10.92 -5.03 -6.18
CA LEU A 108 10.33 -5.45 -4.91
C LEU A 108 10.07 -6.95 -4.81
N ILE A 109 9.84 -7.66 -5.92
CA ILE A 109 9.66 -9.13 -5.92
C ILE A 109 10.81 -9.84 -5.16
N PRO A 110 12.10 -9.50 -5.36
CA PRO A 110 13.19 -10.16 -4.65
C PRO A 110 13.21 -9.95 -3.13
N VAL A 111 12.50 -8.94 -2.60
CA VAL A 111 12.42 -8.63 -1.16
C VAL A 111 11.42 -9.55 -0.45
N TRP A 112 10.47 -10.15 -1.17
CA TRP A 112 9.48 -11.04 -0.58
C TRP A 112 10.12 -12.31 -0.03
N PRO A 113 9.58 -12.87 1.07
CA PRO A 113 10.03 -14.15 1.61
C PRO A 113 10.02 -15.25 0.55
N LYS A 114 11.04 -16.11 0.59
CA LYS A 114 11.21 -17.20 -0.41
C LYS A 114 10.16 -18.31 -0.30
N ASP A 115 9.41 -18.35 0.79
CA ASP A 115 8.31 -19.28 1.03
C ASP A 115 6.96 -18.79 0.46
N ARG A 116 6.94 -17.61 -0.17
CA ARG A 116 5.77 -17.10 -0.91
C ARG A 116 5.51 -17.92 -2.18
N THR A 117 4.33 -17.72 -2.77
CA THR A 117 3.91 -18.40 -4.00
C THR A 117 4.98 -18.26 -5.10
N VAL A 118 5.34 -19.39 -5.69
CA VAL A 118 6.30 -19.50 -6.79
C VAL A 118 5.60 -20.06 -8.03
N VAL A 119 5.96 -19.51 -9.19
CA VAL A 119 5.59 -20.04 -10.51
C VAL A 119 6.89 -20.23 -11.27
N ASP A 120 7.11 -21.43 -11.82
CA ASP A 120 8.36 -21.79 -12.52
C ASP A 120 9.63 -21.46 -11.70
N ASN A 121 9.62 -21.79 -10.41
CA ASN A 121 10.67 -21.48 -9.43
C ASN A 121 10.97 -19.99 -9.23
N THR A 122 10.09 -19.10 -9.70
CA THR A 122 10.20 -17.67 -9.55
C THR A 122 9.17 -17.18 -8.52
N PRO A 123 9.60 -16.57 -7.40
CA PRO A 123 8.68 -15.89 -6.49
C PRO A 123 7.97 -14.76 -7.22
N ILE A 124 6.66 -14.62 -6.98
CA ILE A 124 5.85 -13.60 -7.64
C ILE A 124 5.28 -12.56 -6.66
N GLY A 125 5.73 -12.54 -5.40
CA GLY A 125 5.39 -11.52 -4.42
C GLY A 125 4.10 -11.80 -3.63
N ASP A 126 3.28 -10.77 -3.37
CA ASP A 126 1.96 -10.86 -2.69
C ASP A 126 0.91 -11.48 -3.62
N VAL A 127 1.11 -12.75 -3.92
CA VAL A 127 0.21 -13.60 -4.68
C VAL A 127 -0.03 -14.85 -3.85
N TRP A 128 -1.28 -15.26 -3.70
CA TRP A 128 -1.65 -16.33 -2.78
C TRP A 128 -2.43 -17.43 -3.47
N PRO A 129 -2.27 -18.71 -3.10
CA PRO A 129 -3.08 -19.78 -3.65
C PRO A 129 -4.56 -19.60 -3.26
N LEU A 130 -5.46 -19.82 -4.21
CA LEU A 130 -6.91 -19.88 -4.01
C LEU A 130 -7.36 -21.34 -4.18
N ARG A 131 -7.25 -22.11 -3.10
CA ARG A 131 -7.42 -23.57 -3.12
C ARG A 131 -8.86 -24.05 -3.24
N SER A 132 -9.83 -23.18 -3.03
CA SER A 132 -11.23 -23.50 -2.78
C SER A 132 -12.15 -23.51 -4.01
N GLY A 133 -11.64 -23.31 -5.23
CA GLY A 133 -12.55 -23.14 -6.39
C GLY A 133 -12.06 -23.52 -7.79
N SER A 134 -10.78 -23.86 -7.99
CA SER A 134 -10.27 -24.13 -9.33
C SER A 134 -10.05 -25.62 -9.58
N THR A 135 -10.78 -26.18 -10.54
CA THR A 135 -10.46 -27.47 -11.18
C THR A 135 -9.53 -27.29 -12.38
N SER A 136 -9.07 -26.06 -12.64
CA SER A 136 -8.19 -25.75 -13.76
C SER A 136 -6.80 -26.31 -13.49
N GLN A 137 -6.14 -26.71 -14.57
CA GLN A 137 -4.75 -27.15 -14.55
C GLN A 137 -3.78 -25.98 -14.72
N ASP A 138 -4.29 -24.78 -15.08
CA ASP A 138 -3.51 -23.56 -15.15
C ASP A 138 -3.29 -22.99 -13.74
N VAL A 139 -2.02 -22.77 -13.38
CA VAL A 139 -1.64 -22.18 -12.11
C VAL A 139 -2.23 -20.78 -11.93
N ALA A 140 -2.42 -20.04 -13.03
CA ALA A 140 -2.99 -18.69 -13.01
C ALA A 140 -4.43 -18.67 -12.47
N ASP A 141 -5.20 -19.74 -12.71
CA ASP A 141 -6.57 -19.88 -12.21
C ASP A 141 -6.63 -20.31 -10.73
N SER A 142 -5.49 -20.65 -10.14
CA SER A 142 -5.36 -21.16 -8.76
C SER A 142 -4.68 -20.17 -7.81
N ILE A 143 -4.39 -18.96 -8.28
CA ILE A 143 -3.69 -17.93 -7.52
C ILE A 143 -4.45 -16.60 -7.58
N GLN A 144 -4.32 -15.81 -6.52
CA GLN A 144 -4.89 -14.48 -6.43
C GLN A 144 -3.77 -13.45 -6.23
N PRO A 145 -3.47 -12.63 -7.26
CA PRO A 145 -2.49 -11.56 -7.15
C PRO A 145 -3.11 -10.34 -6.46
N PHE A 146 -2.51 -9.92 -5.34
CA PHE A 146 -2.91 -8.69 -4.65
C PHE A 146 -1.88 -7.59 -4.83
N HIS A 147 -0.59 -7.92 -4.69
CA HIS A 147 0.51 -6.96 -4.80
C HIS A 147 0.26 -5.68 -3.96
N LYS A 148 -0.38 -5.81 -2.79
CA LYS A 148 -0.97 -4.65 -2.06
C LYS A 148 0.08 -3.57 -1.77
N LEU A 149 1.27 -3.96 -1.35
CA LEU A 149 2.35 -3.01 -1.05
C LEU A 149 2.86 -2.31 -2.32
N THR A 150 3.01 -3.04 -3.43
CA THR A 150 3.36 -2.43 -4.73
C THR A 150 2.26 -1.49 -5.22
N GLN A 151 0.98 -1.86 -5.09
CA GLN A 151 -0.16 -1.00 -5.44
C GLN A 151 -0.15 0.29 -4.64
N TRP A 152 0.04 0.20 -3.32
CA TRP A 152 0.14 1.36 -2.44
C TRP A 152 1.31 2.25 -2.89
N LEU A 153 2.51 1.71 -3.00
CA LEU A 153 3.68 2.48 -3.39
C LEU A 153 3.53 3.12 -4.78
N THR A 154 2.85 2.44 -5.72
CA THR A 154 2.56 3.01 -7.04
C THR A 154 1.66 4.24 -6.91
N HIS A 155 0.59 4.16 -6.12
CA HIS A 155 -0.27 5.32 -5.85
C HIS A 155 0.51 6.47 -5.19
N SER A 156 1.32 6.19 -4.17
CA SER A 156 2.11 7.20 -3.46
C SER A 156 3.13 7.89 -4.38
N LEU A 157 3.85 7.13 -5.21
CA LEU A 157 4.85 7.67 -6.13
C LEU A 157 4.25 8.47 -7.29
N MET A 158 2.96 8.34 -7.58
CA MET A 158 2.29 9.20 -8.56
C MET A 158 2.06 10.63 -8.02
N VAL A 159 1.90 10.80 -6.71
CA VAL A 159 1.63 12.09 -6.04
C VAL A 159 2.69 13.16 -6.30
N PRO A 160 4.01 12.92 -6.20
CA PRO A 160 5.01 13.96 -6.44
C PRO A 160 5.00 14.51 -7.88
N PHE A 161 4.33 13.83 -8.82
CA PHE A 161 4.19 14.27 -10.21
C PHE A 161 2.89 15.03 -10.50
N ILE A 162 2.31 15.70 -9.48
CA ILE A 162 1.16 16.60 -9.66
C ILE A 162 1.42 17.59 -10.81
N GLY A 163 0.45 17.72 -11.72
CA GLY A 163 0.55 18.56 -12.92
C GLY A 163 1.14 17.85 -14.14
N LYS A 164 1.58 16.59 -14.01
CA LYS A 164 1.86 15.70 -15.15
C LYS A 164 0.68 14.77 -15.38
N GLN A 165 0.48 14.41 -16.65
CA GLN A 165 -0.53 13.43 -17.03
C GLN A 165 0.05 12.02 -16.85
N TRP A 166 -0.68 11.20 -16.10
CA TRP A 166 -0.46 9.77 -16.03
C TRP A 166 -1.39 9.06 -17.00
N ILE A 167 -0.83 8.28 -17.92
CA ILE A 167 -1.61 7.39 -18.80
C ILE A 167 -1.79 6.03 -18.10
N ARG A 168 -2.93 5.38 -18.37
CA ARG A 168 -3.28 4.05 -17.85
C ARG A 168 -3.36 3.97 -16.31
N ALA A 169 -3.63 5.10 -15.65
CA ALA A 169 -3.81 5.15 -14.19
C ALA A 169 -5.03 4.35 -13.70
N ASP A 170 -6.00 4.13 -14.58
CA ASP A 170 -7.16 3.25 -14.40
C ASP A 170 -6.81 1.76 -14.38
N SER A 171 -5.57 1.38 -14.74
CA SER A 171 -5.10 -0.01 -14.66
C SER A 171 -4.69 -0.44 -13.25
N LEU A 172 -4.61 0.49 -12.29
CA LEU A 172 -4.27 0.16 -10.91
C LEU A 172 -5.41 -0.59 -10.23
N MET A 173 -5.06 -1.63 -9.48
CA MET A 173 -6.02 -2.37 -8.70
C MET A 173 -6.24 -1.67 -7.37
N THR A 174 -7.42 -1.85 -6.81
CA THR A 174 -7.74 -1.43 -5.45
C THR A 174 -6.91 -2.18 -4.39
N LEU A 175 -6.84 -1.62 -3.17
CA LEU A 175 -6.10 -2.20 -2.06
C LEU A 175 -6.96 -3.23 -1.30
N ALA A 176 -6.57 -4.50 -1.40
CA ALA A 176 -7.11 -5.63 -0.64
C ALA A 176 -6.67 -5.60 0.83
N GLU A 177 -7.06 -4.51 1.51
CA GLU A 177 -6.68 -4.09 2.85
C GLU A 177 -7.73 -4.57 3.87
N HIS A 178 -7.31 -5.05 5.05
CA HIS A 178 -8.24 -5.66 6.01
C HIS A 178 -9.21 -4.67 6.67
N ARG A 179 -8.88 -3.37 6.78
CA ARG A 179 -9.82 -2.33 7.23
C ARG A 179 -10.89 -2.08 6.18
N ASN A 180 -10.55 -2.13 4.88
CA ASN A 180 -11.54 -2.06 3.80
C ASN A 180 -12.46 -3.29 3.86
N GLY A 181 -11.91 -4.49 3.98
CA GLY A 181 -12.70 -5.71 4.12
C GLY A 181 -13.55 -5.73 5.39
N GLY A 182 -13.01 -5.16 6.47
CA GLY A 182 -13.65 -5.07 7.77
C GLY A 182 -14.88 -4.17 7.73
N LEU A 183 -14.82 -3.08 6.97
CA LEU A 183 -15.98 -2.23 6.71
C LEU A 183 -17.13 -3.03 6.12
N PHE A 184 -16.89 -3.85 5.09
CA PHE A 184 -17.95 -4.63 4.44
C PHE A 184 -18.53 -5.70 5.37
N ALA A 185 -17.69 -6.34 6.19
CA ALA A 185 -18.16 -7.29 7.19
C ALA A 185 -19.00 -6.60 8.28
N ASP A 186 -18.55 -5.45 8.79
CA ASP A 186 -19.26 -4.70 9.82
C ASP A 186 -20.59 -4.12 9.34
N MET A 187 -20.64 -3.68 8.09
CA MET A 187 -21.87 -3.19 7.47
C MET A 187 -22.81 -4.31 7.01
N GLY A 188 -22.44 -5.58 7.19
CA GLY A 188 -23.27 -6.74 6.82
C GLY A 188 -23.32 -7.02 5.31
N VAL A 189 -22.42 -6.42 4.53
CA VAL A 189 -22.27 -6.69 3.09
C VAL A 189 -21.60 -8.05 2.88
N LEU A 190 -20.63 -8.39 3.73
CA LEU A 190 -19.99 -9.70 3.80
C LEU A 190 -20.34 -10.37 5.12
N SER A 191 -20.53 -11.68 5.09
CA SER A 191 -20.76 -12.49 6.28
C SER A 191 -20.15 -13.87 6.10
N LEU A 192 -19.62 -14.42 7.18
CA LEU A 192 -19.12 -15.79 7.20
C LEU A 192 -20.31 -16.75 7.24
N THR A 193 -20.15 -17.92 6.63
CA THR A 193 -21.08 -19.03 6.87
C THR A 193 -21.02 -19.45 8.34
N GLU A 194 -22.10 -20.05 8.86
CA GLU A 194 -22.15 -20.51 10.26
C GLU A 194 -20.99 -21.46 10.58
N GLU A 195 -20.64 -22.35 9.64
CA GLU A 195 -19.52 -23.27 9.76
C GLU A 195 -18.17 -22.52 9.84
N ALA A 196 -17.91 -21.59 8.92
CA ALA A 196 -16.66 -20.83 8.90
C ALA A 196 -16.53 -19.98 10.17
N LEU A 197 -17.60 -19.28 10.58
CA LEU A 197 -17.64 -18.52 11.82
C LEU A 197 -17.33 -19.41 13.03
N GLY A 198 -17.99 -20.57 13.14
CA GLY A 198 -17.75 -21.52 14.22
C GLY A 198 -16.31 -22.03 14.27
N ARG A 199 -15.68 -22.29 13.11
CA ARG A 199 -14.25 -22.66 13.03
C ARG A 199 -13.33 -21.51 13.46
N GLY A 200 -13.58 -20.31 12.97
CA GLY A 200 -12.75 -19.13 13.28
C GLY A 200 -12.82 -18.74 14.75
N LEU A 201 -13.99 -18.82 15.38
CA LEU A 201 -14.15 -18.54 16.81
C LEU A 201 -13.42 -19.57 17.68
N LYS A 202 -13.45 -20.86 17.31
CA LYS A 202 -12.69 -21.90 18.02
C LYS A 202 -11.18 -21.72 17.94
N ALA A 203 -10.69 -21.14 16.84
CA ALA A 203 -9.27 -20.86 16.64
C ALA A 203 -8.80 -19.59 17.39
N SER A 204 -9.73 -18.72 17.78
CA SER A 204 -9.46 -17.47 18.48
C SER A 204 -9.43 -17.66 20.00
N SER A 205 -8.73 -16.77 20.70
CA SER A 205 -8.78 -16.66 22.16
C SER A 205 -9.83 -15.65 22.65
N GLY A 206 -10.61 -15.04 21.74
CA GLY A 206 -11.64 -14.05 22.07
C GLY A 206 -12.87 -14.14 21.16
N ASP A 207 -13.68 -13.08 21.17
CA ASP A 207 -15.01 -13.06 20.54
C ASP A 207 -15.02 -12.83 19.03
N LEU A 208 -13.85 -12.70 18.41
CA LEU A 208 -13.70 -12.49 16.97
C LEU A 208 -13.08 -13.71 16.31
N PRO A 209 -13.56 -14.12 15.12
CA PRO A 209 -13.00 -15.26 14.43
C PRO A 209 -11.57 -14.99 13.93
N LEU A 210 -10.69 -15.97 14.09
CA LEU A 210 -9.29 -15.95 13.64
C LEU A 210 -9.11 -16.94 12.49
N PHE A 211 -8.51 -16.49 11.39
CA PHE A 211 -8.22 -17.33 10.22
C PHE A 211 -6.78 -17.21 9.72
N GLU A 212 -6.36 -18.29 9.04
CA GLU A 212 -5.14 -18.36 8.22
C GLU A 212 -5.46 -18.05 6.74
N ALA A 213 -4.53 -18.34 5.83
CA ALA A 213 -4.51 -17.84 4.46
C ALA A 213 -5.82 -18.01 3.67
N ASP A 214 -6.41 -19.21 3.55
CA ASP A 214 -7.49 -19.46 2.58
C ASP A 214 -8.70 -18.51 2.72
N VAL A 215 -9.27 -18.40 3.93
CA VAL A 215 -10.42 -17.51 4.19
C VAL A 215 -10.03 -16.04 4.05
N ILE A 216 -8.80 -15.69 4.43
CA ILE A 216 -8.30 -14.32 4.32
C ILE A 216 -8.07 -13.93 2.86
N VAL A 217 -7.59 -14.83 2.01
CA VAL A 217 -7.40 -14.62 0.58
C VAL A 217 -8.75 -14.42 -0.12
N GLU A 218 -9.74 -15.27 0.17
CA GLU A 218 -11.11 -15.09 -0.34
C GLU A 218 -11.71 -13.75 0.08
N TRP A 219 -11.58 -13.40 1.36
CA TRP A 219 -12.08 -12.14 1.89
C TRP A 219 -11.40 -10.93 1.25
N ARG A 220 -10.07 -10.98 1.06
CA ARG A 220 -9.29 -9.95 0.35
C ARG A 220 -9.74 -9.81 -1.10
N ALA A 221 -9.97 -10.92 -1.81
CA ALA A 221 -10.45 -10.91 -3.20
C ALA A 221 -11.85 -10.28 -3.31
N MET A 222 -12.78 -10.67 -2.45
CA MET A 222 -14.12 -10.07 -2.38
C MET A 222 -14.06 -8.58 -2.04
N THR A 223 -13.18 -8.21 -1.13
CA THR A 223 -12.96 -6.80 -0.76
C THR A 223 -12.59 -5.96 -1.97
N SER A 224 -11.67 -6.42 -2.81
CA SER A 224 -11.29 -5.69 -4.03
C SER A 224 -12.48 -5.46 -4.95
N VAL A 225 -13.24 -6.53 -5.25
CA VAL A 225 -14.44 -6.43 -6.11
C VAL A 225 -15.49 -5.48 -5.54
N LEU A 226 -15.67 -5.48 -4.22
CA LEU A 226 -16.63 -4.60 -3.56
C LEU A 226 -16.18 -3.14 -3.58
N ILE A 227 -14.89 -2.84 -3.47
CA ILE A 227 -14.39 -1.47 -3.59
C ILE A 227 -14.66 -0.93 -4.99
N ASP A 228 -14.44 -1.72 -6.05
CA ASP A 228 -14.73 -1.29 -7.42
C ASP A 228 -16.23 -0.99 -7.62
N LYS A 229 -17.09 -1.82 -7.03
CA LYS A 229 -18.55 -1.59 -7.01
C LYS A 229 -18.91 -0.30 -6.26
N VAL A 230 -18.33 -0.08 -5.08
CA VAL A 230 -18.52 1.15 -4.30
C VAL A 230 -18.02 2.37 -5.06
N PHE A 231 -16.88 2.27 -5.75
CA PHE A 231 -16.33 3.32 -6.59
C PHE A 231 -17.31 3.73 -7.69
N ALA A 232 -17.82 2.75 -8.44
CA ALA A 232 -18.81 3.00 -9.48
C ALA A 232 -20.10 3.63 -8.91
N MET A 233 -20.58 3.15 -7.76
CA MET A 233 -21.77 3.71 -7.09
C MET A 233 -21.54 5.14 -6.64
N ILE A 234 -20.43 5.44 -5.97
CA ILE A 234 -20.14 6.81 -5.52
C ILE A 234 -19.99 7.73 -6.73
N GLN A 235 -19.25 7.30 -7.76
CA GLN A 235 -19.07 8.08 -8.97
C GLN A 235 -20.39 8.39 -9.68
N SER A 236 -21.40 7.51 -9.63
CA SER A 236 -22.73 7.77 -10.19
C SER A 236 -23.60 8.71 -9.34
N HIS A 237 -23.24 8.95 -8.08
CA HIS A 237 -23.90 9.93 -7.21
C HIS A 237 -23.18 11.28 -7.18
N LEU A 238 -21.97 11.37 -7.73
CA LEU A 238 -21.28 12.64 -7.92
C LEU A 238 -21.91 13.39 -9.09
N GLY A 239 -22.05 14.71 -8.94
CA GLY A 239 -22.59 15.57 -9.98
C GLY A 239 -21.69 15.65 -11.21
N ASP A 240 -22.25 16.13 -12.32
CA ASP A 240 -21.53 16.30 -13.58
C ASP A 240 -20.22 17.11 -13.39
N GLY A 241 -19.13 16.61 -13.96
CA GLY A 241 -17.81 17.24 -13.90
C GLY A 241 -16.99 16.95 -12.64
N VAL A 242 -17.50 16.15 -11.69
CA VAL A 242 -16.74 15.70 -10.52
C VAL A 242 -16.32 14.24 -10.69
N THR A 243 -15.02 14.01 -10.84
CA THR A 243 -14.46 12.65 -10.93
C THR A 243 -13.59 12.37 -9.71
N LEU A 244 -13.90 11.28 -9.01
CA LEU A 244 -13.08 10.76 -7.92
C LEU A 244 -12.05 9.78 -8.49
N THR A 245 -10.84 9.77 -7.96
CA THR A 245 -9.87 8.69 -8.26
C THR A 245 -10.03 7.52 -7.29
N MET A 246 -9.61 6.32 -7.67
CA MET A 246 -9.60 5.15 -6.77
C MET A 246 -8.80 5.43 -5.49
N ALA A 247 -7.66 6.12 -5.61
CA ALA A 247 -6.85 6.52 -4.45
C ALA A 247 -7.63 7.44 -3.48
N GLN A 248 -8.38 8.41 -4.00
CA GLN A 248 -9.22 9.29 -3.18
C GLN A 248 -10.35 8.51 -2.48
N LEU A 249 -10.97 7.54 -3.16
CA LEU A 249 -11.97 6.67 -2.53
C LEU A 249 -11.36 5.85 -1.40
N LEU A 250 -10.20 5.25 -1.63
CA LEU A 250 -9.55 4.40 -0.65
C LEU A 250 -9.21 5.23 0.60
N GLU A 251 -8.48 6.32 0.44
CA GLU A 251 -7.99 7.15 1.54
C GLU A 251 -9.12 7.82 2.36
N ALA A 252 -10.02 8.52 1.69
CA ALA A 252 -11.06 9.32 2.34
C ALA A 252 -12.38 8.56 2.53
N GLY A 253 -12.58 7.45 1.83
CA GLY A 253 -13.79 6.65 1.85
C GLY A 253 -13.62 5.36 2.65
N THR A 254 -13.32 4.26 1.97
CA THR A 254 -13.42 2.91 2.57
C THR A 254 -12.42 2.70 3.70
N TRP A 255 -11.18 3.18 3.58
CA TRP A 255 -10.14 2.95 4.58
C TRP A 255 -10.42 3.72 5.86
N ARG A 256 -10.74 5.02 5.73
CA ARG A 256 -11.13 5.87 6.86
C ARG A 256 -12.40 5.35 7.53
N SER A 257 -13.45 5.07 6.75
CA SER A 257 -14.72 4.57 7.28
C SER A 257 -14.53 3.23 7.99
N GLY A 258 -13.72 2.32 7.43
CA GLY A 258 -13.39 1.05 8.07
C GLY A 258 -12.73 1.22 9.44
N ARG A 259 -11.79 2.17 9.59
CA ARG A 259 -11.18 2.48 10.89
C ARG A 259 -12.18 3.08 11.88
N GLU A 260 -13.00 4.03 11.44
CA GLU A 260 -13.96 4.71 12.30
C GLU A 260 -15.02 3.72 12.82
N VAL A 261 -15.56 2.87 11.94
CA VAL A 261 -16.51 1.81 12.31
C VAL A 261 -15.85 0.76 13.21
N ALA A 262 -14.60 0.40 12.92
CA ALA A 262 -13.86 -0.53 13.76
C ALA A 262 -13.66 0.01 15.19
N ALA A 263 -13.33 1.29 15.33
CA ALA A 263 -13.18 1.95 16.63
C ALA A 263 -14.52 2.10 17.37
N GLN A 264 -15.64 2.32 16.66
CA GLN A 264 -16.96 2.38 17.27
C GLN A 264 -17.42 1.01 17.79
N ARG A 265 -17.21 -0.05 17.00
CA ARG A 265 -17.67 -1.41 17.34
C ARG A 265 -16.75 -2.13 18.32
N ARG A 266 -15.45 -1.84 18.27
CA ARG A 266 -14.42 -2.46 19.10
C ARG A 266 -13.49 -1.37 19.65
N PRO A 267 -13.95 -0.56 20.63
CA PRO A 267 -13.20 0.61 21.12
C PRO A 267 -11.83 0.25 21.70
N GLU A 268 -11.71 -0.93 22.33
CA GLU A 268 -10.47 -1.39 22.96
C GLU A 268 -9.40 -1.78 21.93
N THR A 269 -9.77 -2.56 20.92
CA THR A 269 -8.80 -3.13 19.96
C THR A 269 -8.72 -2.35 18.66
N LYS A 270 -9.79 -1.65 18.28
CA LYS A 270 -9.99 -0.98 16.98
C LYS A 270 -9.73 -1.92 15.79
N SER A 271 -9.86 -3.23 16.02
CA SER A 271 -9.52 -4.27 15.07
C SER A 271 -10.63 -4.48 14.04
N SER A 272 -10.26 -5.10 12.91
CA SER A 272 -11.23 -5.70 11.99
C SER A 272 -12.13 -6.73 12.71
N PRO A 273 -13.38 -6.94 12.26
CA PRO A 273 -14.25 -8.03 12.74
C PRO A 273 -13.73 -9.44 12.45
N ILE A 274 -12.76 -9.57 11.54
CA ILE A 274 -12.08 -10.83 11.21
C ILE A 274 -10.60 -10.65 11.52
N LEU A 275 -10.07 -11.52 12.40
CA LEU A 275 -8.66 -11.51 12.79
C LEU A 275 -7.85 -12.36 11.80
N ILE A 276 -6.66 -11.85 11.47
CA ILE A 276 -5.70 -12.53 10.61
C ILE A 276 -4.62 -13.13 11.51
N LYS A 277 -4.40 -14.44 11.40
CA LYS A 277 -3.25 -15.08 12.02
C LYS A 277 -2.02 -14.86 11.14
N SER A 278 -1.24 -13.83 11.48
CA SER A 278 -0.02 -13.46 10.77
C SER A 278 1.22 -13.76 11.62
N ASP A 279 2.34 -14.06 10.96
CA ASP A 279 3.68 -14.16 11.55
C ASP A 279 4.43 -12.80 11.55
N GLY A 280 3.76 -11.73 11.14
CA GLY A 280 4.30 -10.37 11.11
C GLY A 280 5.09 -10.04 9.85
N ILE A 281 5.23 -10.96 8.89
CA ILE A 281 5.96 -10.71 7.64
C ILE A 281 4.98 -10.26 6.57
N VAL A 282 4.67 -8.95 6.59
CA VAL A 282 3.88 -8.23 5.59
C VAL A 282 2.61 -9.00 5.16
N PHE A 283 1.58 -8.81 6.01
CA PHE A 283 0.23 -9.37 6.09
C PHE A 283 0.00 -10.44 7.13
#